data_AF-A0A1I3VLL5-F1
#
_entry.id   AF-A0A1I3VLL5-F1
#
_cell.length_a   1.000
_cell.length_b   1.000
_cell.length_c   1.000
_cell.angle_alpha   90.00
_cell.angle_beta   90.00
_cell.angle_gamma   90.00
#
_symmetry.space_group_name_H-M   'P 1'
#
loop_
_entity.id
_entity.type
_entity.pdbx_description
1 polymer ?
#
loop_
_entity_poly.entity_id
_entity_poly.type
_entity_poly.pdbx_seq_one_letter_code
_entity_poly.pdbx_strand_id
1 'polypeptide(L)'
;MDYSFLIIMLLAFAALWFMSSRSRKQQREAAELRNNLEVGDEVMTASGLFGTVTAIDGDVVTLESTPGTQTRWLRAAIGRRTEAVVGEEPSEADAPAVQDEPVVDVPDDLSSLPPEPPTTPDDRRDDK
;
A
#
# COMPACT_ATOMS: atom_id res chain seq x y z
N MET A 1 0.83 -12.59 51.98
CA MET A 1 0.57 -11.56 50.97
C MET A 1 1.59 -11.78 49.88
N ASP A 2 1.16 -12.30 48.73
CA ASP A 2 2.05 -12.83 47.70
C ASP A 2 2.70 -11.69 46.91
N TYR A 3 3.79 -11.14 47.46
CA TYR A 3 4.59 -10.09 46.83
C TYR A 3 5.10 -10.50 45.45
N SER A 4 5.30 -11.80 45.22
CA SER A 4 5.64 -12.38 43.91
C SER A 4 4.58 -12.10 42.85
N PHE A 5 3.28 -12.16 43.20
CA PHE A 5 2.20 -11.84 42.28
C PHE A 5 2.18 -10.35 41.95
N LEU A 6 2.44 -9.50 42.96
CA LEU A 6 2.47 -8.05 42.81
C LEU A 6 3.66 -7.58 41.95
N ILE A 7 4.82 -8.23 42.09
CA ILE A 7 6.02 -7.98 41.27
C ILE A 7 5.79 -8.41 39.81
N ILE A 8 5.21 -9.59 39.58
CA ILE A 8 4.89 -10.07 38.23
C ILE A 8 3.86 -9.15 37.54
N MET A 9 2.85 -8.70 38.28
CA MET A 9 1.83 -7.77 37.76
C MET A 9 2.46 -6.43 37.36
N LEU A 10 3.36 -5.90 38.19
CA LEU A 10 4.07 -4.64 37.90
C LEU A 10 4.98 -4.76 36.68
N LEU A 11 5.68 -5.90 36.52
CA LEU A 11 6.50 -6.18 35.34
C LEU A 11 5.66 -6.29 34.07
N ALA A 12 4.52 -6.97 34.12
CA ALA A 12 3.60 -7.10 32.99
C ALA A 12 3.02 -5.74 32.57
N PHE A 13 2.64 -4.88 33.53
CA PHE A 13 2.18 -3.53 33.24
C PHE A 13 3.26 -2.66 32.60
N ALA A 14 4.51 -2.75 33.08
CA ALA A 14 5.63 -2.03 32.50
C ALA A 14 5.93 -2.48 31.06
N ALA A 15 5.89 -3.80 30.79
CA ALA A 15 6.08 -4.36 29.46
C ALA A 15 4.98 -3.92 28.47
N LEU A 16 3.71 -3.98 28.90
CA LEU A 16 2.57 -3.52 28.10
C LEU A 16 2.60 -2.01 27.85
N TRP A 17 3.00 -1.20 28.84
CA TRP A 17 3.16 0.24 28.68
C TRP A 17 4.27 0.60 27.69
N PHE A 18 5.41 -0.09 27.77
CA PHE A 18 6.52 0.10 26.84
C PHE A 18 6.15 -0.32 25.41
N MET A 19 5.49 -1.47 25.25
CA MET A 19 5.05 -1.98 23.95
C MET A 19 3.93 -1.12 23.33
N SER A 20 2.98 -0.63 24.15
CA SER A 20 1.91 0.28 23.70
C SER A 20 2.44 1.66 23.30
N SER A 21 3.47 2.17 23.99
CA SER A 21 4.14 3.42 23.62
C SER A 21 4.87 3.29 22.28
N ARG A 22 5.50 2.12 22.02
CA ARG A 22 6.19 1.83 20.75
C ARG A 22 5.22 1.70 19.57
N SER A 23 4.07 1.03 19.74
CA SER A 23 3.11 0.85 18.64
C SER A 23 2.34 2.13 18.31
N ARG A 24 2.02 2.96 19.31
CA ARG A 24 1.28 4.22 19.10
C ARG A 24 2.09 5.27 18.33
N LYS A 25 3.42 5.29 18.46
CA LYS A 25 4.26 6.21 17.68
C LYS A 25 4.28 5.86 16.19
N GLN A 26 4.46 4.58 15.85
CA GLN A 26 4.53 4.15 14.45
C GLN A 26 3.21 4.34 13.68
N GLN A 27 2.06 4.15 14.34
CA GLN A 27 0.76 4.39 13.70
C GLN A 27 0.47 5.88 13.50
N ARG A 28 0.96 6.76 14.39
CA ARG A 28 0.81 8.21 14.26
C ARG A 28 1.72 8.76 13.17
N GLU A 29 2.98 8.33 13.14
CA GLU A 29 3.94 8.74 12.10
C GLU A 29 3.51 8.29 10.69
N ALA A 30 2.94 7.08 10.55
CA ALA A 30 2.39 6.60 9.27
C ALA A 30 1.09 7.31 8.84
N ALA A 31 0.35 7.92 9.77
CA ALA A 31 -0.82 8.74 9.47
C ALA A 31 -0.45 10.19 9.15
N GLU A 32 0.63 10.71 9.77
CA GLU A 32 1.13 12.08 9.58
C GLU A 32 1.88 12.25 8.25
N LEU A 33 2.57 11.21 7.74
CA LEU A 33 3.35 11.29 6.49
C LEU A 33 2.50 11.38 5.20
N ARG A 34 1.18 11.13 5.27
CA ARG A 34 0.29 11.12 4.09
C ARG A 34 -0.25 12.48 3.69
N ASN A 35 0.07 13.55 4.44
CA ASN A 35 -0.94 14.57 4.68
C ASN A 35 -0.59 16.05 4.43
N ASN A 36 0.41 16.36 3.60
CA ASN A 36 0.60 17.73 3.07
C ASN A 36 0.20 17.80 1.59
N LEU A 37 -1.09 17.58 1.32
CA LEU A 37 -1.69 17.90 0.03
C LEU A 37 -2.40 19.24 0.18
N GLU A 38 -2.10 20.18 -0.69
CA GLU A 38 -2.70 21.50 -0.73
C GLU A 38 -3.49 21.69 -2.03
N VAL A 39 -4.46 22.60 -1.99
CA VAL A 39 -5.19 22.99 -3.20
C VAL A 39 -4.26 23.75 -4.11
N GLY A 40 -4.19 23.35 -5.39
CA GLY A 40 -3.28 23.88 -6.39
C GLY A 40 -2.08 22.98 -6.70
N ASP A 41 -1.87 21.92 -5.92
CA ASP A 41 -0.78 20.97 -6.17
C ASP A 41 -1.04 20.13 -7.41
N GLU A 42 -0.03 19.95 -8.25
CA GLU A 42 -0.02 18.92 -9.28
C GLU A 42 0.41 17.59 -8.65
N VAL A 43 -0.37 16.54 -8.88
CA VAL A 43 -0.18 15.23 -8.27
C VAL A 43 -0.37 14.11 -9.28
N MET A 44 0.24 12.98 -8.97
CA MET A 44 0.05 11.73 -9.69
C MET A 44 -0.66 10.73 -8.79
N THR A 45 -1.77 10.18 -9.27
CA THR A 45 -2.46 9.08 -8.60
C THR A 45 -1.65 7.78 -8.70
N ALA A 46 -1.95 6.80 -7.85
CA ALA A 46 -1.29 5.50 -7.88
C ALA A 46 -1.49 4.73 -9.21
N SER A 47 -2.53 5.06 -9.98
CA SER A 47 -2.79 4.49 -11.31
C SER A 47 -2.05 5.22 -12.45
N GLY A 48 -1.25 6.24 -12.14
CA GLY A 48 -0.51 7.03 -13.12
C GLY A 48 -1.30 8.19 -13.76
N LEU A 49 -2.47 8.57 -13.20
CA LEU A 49 -3.21 9.74 -13.66
C LEU A 49 -2.60 11.01 -13.06
N PHE A 50 -2.32 11.99 -13.90
CA PHE A 50 -1.92 13.32 -13.47
C PHE A 50 -3.15 14.22 -13.33
N GLY A 51 -3.11 15.12 -12.35
CA GLY A 51 -4.13 16.14 -12.19
C GLY A 51 -3.75 17.16 -11.13
N THR A 52 -4.46 18.28 -11.14
CA THR A 52 -4.31 19.35 -10.15
C THR A 52 -5.38 19.22 -9.08
N VAL A 53 -5.00 19.38 -7.82
CA VAL A 53 -5.94 19.38 -6.69
C VAL A 53 -6.75 20.66 -6.69
N THR A 54 -8.07 20.56 -6.84
CA THR A 54 -8.98 21.71 -6.86
C THR A 54 -9.75 21.90 -5.55
N ALA A 55 -9.98 20.81 -4.80
CA ALA A 55 -10.62 20.85 -3.49
C ALA A 55 -10.20 19.65 -2.64
N ILE A 56 -10.17 19.84 -1.31
CA ILE A 56 -9.88 18.80 -0.32
C ILE A 56 -10.98 18.84 0.73
N ASP A 57 -11.71 17.73 0.87
CA ASP A 57 -12.77 17.51 1.84
C ASP A 57 -12.42 16.32 2.73
N GLY A 58 -11.61 16.56 3.77
CA GLY A 58 -11.15 15.52 4.69
C GLY A 58 -10.31 14.45 3.99
N ASP A 59 -10.90 13.27 3.79
CA ASP A 59 -10.26 12.12 3.13
C ASP A 59 -10.55 12.04 1.62
N VAL A 60 -11.38 12.93 1.10
CA VAL A 60 -11.72 13.00 -0.33
C VAL A 60 -11.01 14.20 -0.97
N VAL A 61 -10.39 13.97 -2.12
CA VAL A 61 -9.66 14.98 -2.89
C VAL A 61 -10.31 15.08 -4.27
N THR A 62 -10.54 16.30 -4.73
CA THR A 62 -11.02 16.56 -6.09
C THR A 62 -9.84 16.91 -6.98
N LEU A 63 -9.69 16.15 -8.06
CA LEU A 63 -8.65 16.31 -9.07
C LEU A 63 -9.25 16.80 -10.37
N GLU A 64 -8.57 17.74 -11.01
CA GLU A 64 -8.83 18.19 -12.37
C GLU A 64 -7.67 17.75 -13.28
N SER A 65 -7.94 16.85 -14.23
CA SER A 65 -6.95 16.37 -15.20
C SER A 65 -7.02 17.11 -16.53
N THR A 66 -8.21 17.57 -16.90
CA THR A 66 -8.50 18.30 -18.15
C THR A 66 -9.40 19.48 -17.79
N PRO A 67 -9.30 20.64 -18.47
CA PRO A 67 -10.13 21.79 -18.18
C PRO A 67 -11.62 21.44 -18.06
N GLY A 68 -12.18 21.63 -16.86
CA GLY A 68 -13.60 21.40 -16.58
C GLY A 68 -14.00 19.96 -16.25
N THR A 69 -13.07 18.98 -16.25
CA THR A 69 -13.35 17.61 -15.81
C THR A 69 -12.81 17.40 -14.40
N GLN A 70 -13.71 17.37 -13.42
CA GLN A 70 -13.38 17.11 -12.02
C GLN A 70 -13.76 15.69 -11.61
N THR A 71 -12.86 15.02 -10.90
CA THR A 71 -13.05 13.65 -10.40
C THR A 71 -12.70 13.59 -8.92
N ARG A 72 -13.44 12.80 -8.15
CA ARG A 72 -13.23 12.65 -6.71
C ARG A 72 -12.52 11.34 -6.42
N TRP A 73 -11.45 11.44 -5.64
CA TRP A 73 -10.59 10.34 -5.26
C TRP A 73 -10.41 10.31 -3.76
N LEU A 74 -10.13 9.14 -3.20
CA LEU A 74 -9.63 9.05 -1.84
C LEU A 74 -8.22 9.63 -1.80
N ARG A 75 -7.89 10.33 -0.72
CA ARG A 75 -6.54 10.84 -0.47
C ARG A 75 -5.48 9.74 -0.49
N ALA A 76 -5.85 8.54 -0.04
CA ALA A 76 -5.01 7.35 -0.11
C ALA A 76 -4.69 6.88 -1.54
N ALA A 77 -5.42 7.34 -2.55
CA ALA A 77 -5.17 7.03 -3.96
C ALA A 77 -4.16 7.99 -4.62
N ILE A 78 -3.72 9.04 -3.91
CA ILE A 78 -2.72 9.98 -4.40
C ILE A 78 -1.33 9.41 -4.10
N GLY A 79 -0.53 9.19 -5.15
CA GLY A 79 0.75 8.48 -5.06
C GLY A 79 1.94 9.41 -4.77
N ARG A 80 2.03 10.56 -5.44
CA ARG A 80 3.10 11.54 -5.22
C ARG A 80 2.69 12.94 -5.64
N ARG A 81 3.20 13.96 -4.93
CA ARG A 81 3.19 15.34 -5.41
C ARG A 81 4.25 15.49 -6.49
N THR A 82 3.87 16.03 -7.63
CA THR A 82 4.81 16.39 -8.70
C THR A 82 5.05 17.89 -8.60
N GLU A 83 5.91 18.31 -7.68
CA GLU A 83 6.45 19.67 -7.73
C GLU A 83 7.40 19.72 -8.92
N ALA A 84 7.00 20.41 -9.98
CA ALA A 84 7.85 20.70 -11.11
C ALA A 84 8.97 21.67 -10.67
N VAL A 85 10.00 21.13 -10.02
CA VAL A 85 11.31 21.75 -9.91
C VAL A 85 12.28 20.91 -10.74
N VAL A 86 12.89 21.60 -11.69
CA VAL A 86 13.97 21.16 -12.56
C VAL A 86 15.00 20.31 -11.82
N GLY A 87 15.21 19.09 -12.31
CA GLY A 87 16.45 18.31 -12.12
C GLY A 87 16.76 17.87 -10.70
N GLU A 88 16.19 16.74 -10.29
CA GLU A 88 16.91 15.81 -9.41
C GLU A 88 16.48 14.39 -9.80
N GLU A 89 17.47 13.52 -9.96
CA GLU A 89 17.35 12.14 -10.42
C GLU A 89 16.40 11.30 -9.54
N PRO A 90 15.77 10.24 -10.10
CA PRO A 90 14.79 9.44 -9.37
C PRO A 90 15.40 8.88 -8.09
N SER A 91 14.79 9.22 -6.94
CA SER A 91 15.06 8.56 -5.67
C SER A 91 14.71 7.08 -5.79
N GLU A 92 15.75 6.26 -5.80
CA GLU A 92 15.78 4.81 -5.92
C GLU A 92 15.32 4.12 -4.62
N ALA A 93 14.19 4.55 -4.05
CA ALA A 93 13.76 4.14 -2.72
C ALA A 93 12.26 3.90 -2.61
N ASP A 94 11.66 3.14 -3.55
CA ASP A 94 10.57 2.19 -3.21
C ASP A 94 10.25 1.24 -4.38
N ALA A 95 11.26 0.53 -4.90
CA ALA A 95 10.96 -0.66 -5.69
C ALA A 95 10.57 -1.78 -4.72
N PRO A 96 9.36 -2.36 -4.79
CA PRO A 96 9.12 -3.62 -4.10
C PRO A 96 10.16 -4.62 -4.63
N ALA A 97 10.92 -5.23 -3.73
CA ALA A 97 11.83 -6.30 -4.08
C ALA A 97 11.03 -7.40 -4.78
N VAL A 98 11.10 -7.41 -6.12
CA VAL A 98 10.66 -8.53 -6.94
C VAL A 98 11.64 -9.65 -6.60
N GLN A 99 11.22 -10.48 -5.65
CA GLN A 99 11.85 -11.77 -5.42
C GLN A 99 11.81 -12.51 -6.75
N ASP A 100 12.94 -13.13 -7.12
CA ASP A 100 13.13 -13.98 -8.30
C ASP A 100 11.93 -14.94 -8.52
N GLU A 101 10.92 -14.47 -9.24
CA GLU A 101 9.96 -15.33 -9.92
C GLU A 101 10.67 -15.78 -11.21
N PRO A 102 10.79 -17.08 -11.47
CA PRO A 102 11.38 -17.53 -12.72
C PRO A 102 10.58 -16.91 -13.86
N VAL A 103 11.30 -16.21 -14.76
CA VAL A 103 10.74 -15.72 -16.02
C VAL A 103 10.15 -16.93 -16.75
N VAL A 104 8.85 -17.11 -16.63
CA VAL A 104 8.10 -18.04 -17.47
C VAL A 104 8.09 -17.36 -18.83
N ASP A 105 8.96 -17.83 -19.72
CA ASP A 105 8.97 -17.44 -21.12
C ASP A 105 7.64 -17.91 -21.72
N VAL A 106 6.68 -16.98 -21.81
CA VAL A 106 5.37 -17.26 -22.39
C VAL A 106 5.55 -17.18 -23.90
N PRO A 107 5.54 -18.31 -24.63
CA PRO A 107 5.72 -18.27 -26.08
C PRO A 107 4.56 -17.49 -26.72
N ASP A 108 4.89 -16.61 -27.67
CA ASP A 108 3.93 -15.77 -28.41
C ASP A 108 2.90 -16.55 -29.25
N ASP A 109 3.04 -17.88 -29.34
CA ASP A 109 2.13 -18.76 -30.08
C ASP A 109 1.45 -19.76 -29.15
N LEU A 110 0.12 -19.64 -29.04
CA LEU A 110 -0.76 -20.56 -28.29
C LEU A 110 -0.61 -22.02 -28.74
N SER A 111 -0.09 -22.26 -29.94
CA SER A 111 0.15 -23.60 -30.50
C SER A 111 1.35 -24.32 -29.88
N SER A 112 2.18 -23.62 -29.11
CA SER A 112 3.41 -24.15 -28.49
C SER A 112 3.22 -24.59 -27.03
N LEU A 113 2.03 -24.43 -26.46
CA LEU A 113 1.75 -24.92 -25.11
C LEU A 113 1.84 -26.46 -25.10
N PRO A 114 2.62 -27.07 -24.18
CA PRO A 114 2.60 -28.51 -24.02
C PRO A 114 1.15 -28.93 -23.71
N PRO A 115 0.66 -30.05 -24.28
CA PRO A 115 -0.69 -30.52 -23.99
C PRO A 115 -0.84 -30.67 -22.48
N GLU A 116 -1.90 -30.10 -21.91
CA GLU A 116 -2.18 -30.24 -20.48
C GLU A 116 -2.10 -31.73 -20.09
N PRO A 117 -1.42 -32.06 -18.99
CA PRO A 117 -1.43 -33.43 -18.50
C PRO A 117 -2.89 -33.84 -18.27
N PRO A 118 -3.26 -35.09 -18.57
CA PRO A 118 -4.65 -35.52 -18.43
C PRO A 118 -5.09 -35.26 -17.00
N THR A 119 -6.13 -34.43 -16.84
CA THR A 119 -6.84 -34.29 -15.58
C THR A 119 -7.34 -35.68 -15.22
N THR A 120 -6.60 -36.37 -14.36
CA THR A 120 -7.11 -37.60 -13.74
C THR A 120 -8.30 -37.14 -12.93
N PRO A 121 -9.53 -37.58 -13.23
CA PRO A 121 -10.66 -37.28 -12.39
C PRO A 121 -10.30 -37.75 -10.98
N ASP A 122 -10.37 -36.82 -10.02
CA ASP A 122 -10.16 -37.06 -8.60
C ASP A 122 -11.24 -38.03 -8.10
N ASP A 123 -11.01 -39.32 -8.33
CA ASP A 123 -11.79 -40.40 -7.78
C ASP A 123 -11.29 -40.64 -6.35
N ARG A 124 -11.63 -39.73 -5.45
CA ARG A 124 -11.56 -40.03 -4.02
C ARG A 124 -12.61 -39.29 -3.19
N ARG A 125 -13.66 -40.10 -2.92
CA ARG A 125 -14.48 -40.17 -1.70
C ARG A 125 -15.79 -39.42 -1.79
N ASP A 126 -16.79 -40.14 -2.28
CA ASP A 126 -18.12 -40.10 -1.68
C ASP A 126 -18.61 -41.54 -1.43
N ASP A 127 -19.13 -41.75 -0.22
CA ASP A 127 -20.06 -42.79 0.22
C ASP A 127 -19.59 -44.24 0.45
N LYS A 128 -19.28 -44.57 1.72
CA LYS A 128 -20.20 -45.33 2.61
C LYS A 128 -19.66 -45.48 4.04
#